data_AF-A0A016VHX6-F1
#
_entry.id   AF-A0A016VHX6-F1
#
_cell.length_a   1.000
_cell.length_b   1.000
_cell.length_c   1.000
_cell.angle_alpha   90.00
_cell.angle_beta   90.00
_cell.angle_gamma   90.00
#
_symmetry.space_group_name_H-M   'P 1'
#
loop_
_entity.id
_entity.type
_entity.pdbx_description
1 polymer ?
#
loop_
_entity_poly.entity_id
_entity_poly.type
_entity_poly.pdbx_seq_one_letter_code
_entity_poly.pdbx_strand_id
1 'polypeptide(L)'
;MSPDGASQLLKDIHVQAPRFFLVACVVCLCYWFWDEDLHGRESVYYNVSLPSTGIQPPFPGETNFTDFHNTGSGTIQIVEQIKNGTYTNGPFNSSELVAPFIRYRETFQVAPAYNLSSCQIEKVMTTISGSIFCYITNTSEFVAQKRRISTETYTTRLCLNQNSYENFTAVQEVLGASKTEYTIVRDPISRFLSGFVNKCIEEGRYSKERCFACEGDMACFVEQLYFLMMLAQTGEFTKFHYELAHFSPQTWYCNFKQHLYNYKILRYKEGKDGVAELSHELDAIYRTAHVPEEIRQEIHKELCFGKTYHTTSGTAEMRKAHGILMNNKTLLTTVIRMYYYDFIVFNFTLPVPVSS
;
A
#
# COMPACT_ATOMS: atom_id res chain seq x y z
N MET A 1 -51.21 -22.38 31.27
CA MET A 1 -50.68 -21.92 32.58
C MET A 1 -49.46 -22.78 32.89
N SER A 2 -48.30 -22.16 32.97
CA SER A 2 -47.04 -22.71 33.51
C SER A 2 -47.17 -22.85 35.05
N PRO A 3 -46.18 -23.33 35.86
CA PRO A 3 -44.79 -23.71 35.52
C PRO A 3 -44.17 -24.86 36.37
N ASP A 4 -42.87 -25.11 36.13
CA ASP A 4 -41.82 -25.64 37.03
C ASP A 4 -41.80 -27.15 37.35
N GLY A 5 -40.66 -27.86 37.41
CA GLY A 5 -39.25 -27.49 37.34
C GLY A 5 -38.37 -28.71 37.70
N ALA A 6 -37.20 -28.77 37.06
CA ALA A 6 -35.92 -29.32 37.53
C ALA A 6 -35.78 -30.75 38.13
N SER A 7 -34.90 -31.51 37.48
CA SER A 7 -33.76 -32.25 38.08
C SER A 7 -33.98 -33.63 38.70
N GLN A 8 -33.87 -34.66 37.85
CA GLN A 8 -33.41 -36.02 38.18
C GLN A 8 -32.89 -36.60 36.84
N LEU A 9 -31.77 -37.30 36.64
CA LEU A 9 -30.94 -38.15 37.47
C LEU A 9 -29.62 -38.41 36.68
N LEU A 10 -28.47 -38.19 37.30
CA LEU A 10 -27.17 -38.81 36.94
C LEU A 10 -27.15 -40.24 37.50
N LYS A 11 -26.47 -41.18 36.79
CA LYS A 11 -26.04 -42.56 37.16
C LYS A 11 -26.67 -43.62 36.23
N ASP A 12 -25.97 -44.52 35.54
CA ASP A 12 -24.68 -45.15 35.83
C ASP A 12 -23.89 -45.59 34.58
N ILE A 13 -22.58 -45.67 34.80
CA ILE A 13 -21.47 -46.09 33.93
C ILE A 13 -21.18 -47.59 34.18
N HIS A 14 -21.03 -48.42 33.13
CA HIS A 14 -19.95 -49.44 33.05
C HIS A 14 -19.88 -50.08 31.65
N VAL A 15 -18.79 -49.86 30.90
CA VAL A 15 -17.61 -50.73 30.73
C VAL A 15 -17.82 -51.84 29.68
N GLN A 16 -17.31 -51.64 28.46
CA GLN A 16 -16.23 -52.43 27.83
C GLN A 16 -16.08 -52.04 26.35
N ALA A 17 -14.91 -51.50 26.01
CA ALA A 17 -14.49 -51.30 24.63
C ALA A 17 -13.89 -52.60 24.06
N PRO A 18 -14.06 -52.83 22.75
CA PRO A 18 -12.91 -53.16 21.92
C PRO A 18 -12.72 -52.12 20.82
N ARG A 19 -11.47 -51.67 20.70
CA ARG A 19 -10.96 -50.84 19.62
C ARG A 19 -11.30 -51.47 18.27
N PHE A 20 -12.03 -50.75 17.42
CA PHE A 20 -11.95 -50.67 15.95
C PHE A 20 -13.21 -49.92 15.48
N PHE A 21 -13.07 -48.98 14.55
CA PHE A 21 -14.09 -48.03 14.04
C PHE A 21 -14.28 -46.72 14.81
N LEU A 22 -13.34 -45.78 14.59
CA LEU A 22 -13.61 -44.33 14.64
C LEU A 22 -12.58 -43.58 13.78
N VAL A 23 -12.57 -43.88 12.47
CA VAL A 23 -11.96 -43.03 11.44
C VAL A 23 -12.86 -43.12 10.21
N ALA A 24 -14.02 -42.47 10.24
CA ALA A 24 -14.87 -42.36 9.04
C ALA A 24 -15.91 -41.21 9.05
N CYS A 25 -16.20 -40.53 10.17
CA CYS A 25 -17.32 -39.57 10.21
C CYS A 25 -16.96 -38.10 10.52
N VAL A 26 -15.69 -37.71 10.48
CA VAL A 26 -15.29 -36.27 10.57
C VAL A 26 -14.65 -35.75 9.27
N VAL A 27 -14.49 -36.60 8.25
CA VAL A 27 -13.83 -36.22 6.98
C VAL A 27 -14.83 -35.75 5.90
N CYS A 28 -16.13 -35.93 6.06
CA CYS A 28 -17.12 -35.61 5.00
C CYS A 28 -17.88 -34.28 5.15
N LEU A 29 -17.65 -33.48 6.21
CA LEU A 29 -18.27 -32.15 6.36
C LEU A 29 -17.30 -30.97 6.16
N CYS A 30 -16.03 -31.25 5.86
CA CYS A 30 -15.04 -30.24 5.46
C CYS A 30 -14.86 -30.14 3.93
N TYR A 31 -15.61 -30.91 3.13
CA TYR A 31 -15.43 -31.00 1.66
C TYR A 31 -16.36 -30.09 0.83
N TRP A 32 -17.04 -29.12 1.45
CA TRP A 32 -17.96 -28.20 0.76
C TRP A 32 -17.68 -26.71 1.04
N PHE A 33 -16.56 -26.41 1.69
CA PHE A 33 -16.09 -25.04 1.90
C PHE A 33 -14.57 -25.05 1.73
N TRP A 34 -14.10 -25.34 0.52
CA TRP A 34 -12.72 -25.19 0.06
C TRP A 34 -12.71 -25.56 -1.43
N ASP A 35 -13.10 -24.60 -2.26
CA ASP A 35 -12.79 -24.59 -3.68
C ASP A 35 -12.83 -23.13 -4.15
N GLU A 36 -12.03 -22.80 -5.15
CA GLU A 36 -11.73 -21.45 -5.65
C GLU A 36 -10.62 -20.65 -4.95
N ASP A 37 -9.48 -21.28 -4.69
CA ASP A 37 -8.23 -20.56 -4.92
C ASP A 37 -7.07 -21.53 -5.19
N LEU A 38 -6.63 -21.52 -6.45
CA LEU A 38 -5.29 -21.85 -6.94
C LEU A 38 -4.85 -23.33 -6.95
N HIS A 39 -4.83 -23.94 -8.15
CA HIS A 39 -3.73 -24.75 -8.74
C HIS A 39 -4.14 -25.17 -10.16
N GLY A 40 -3.31 -25.20 -11.21
CA GLY A 40 -1.88 -24.95 -11.39
C GLY A 40 -1.38 -25.54 -12.72
N ARG A 41 -0.08 -25.31 -13.01
CA ARG A 41 0.87 -26.13 -13.83
C ARG A 41 0.60 -26.27 -15.35
N GLU A 42 1.54 -26.36 -16.28
CA GLU A 42 3.02 -26.34 -16.39
C GLU A 42 3.32 -26.36 -17.91
N SER A 43 4.33 -25.63 -18.43
CA SER A 43 5.04 -26.00 -19.69
C SER A 43 6.26 -25.10 -19.98
N VAL A 44 7.40 -25.44 -19.37
CA VAL A 44 8.66 -25.94 -20.00
C VAL A 44 9.17 -25.41 -21.39
N TYR A 45 10.44 -24.92 -21.38
CA TYR A 45 11.46 -24.61 -22.42
C TYR A 45 11.16 -23.49 -23.47
N TYR A 46 12.07 -22.55 -23.83
CA TYR A 46 13.49 -22.68 -24.22
C TYR A 46 14.36 -21.43 -23.89
N ASN A 47 15.66 -21.68 -23.65
CA ASN A 47 16.74 -20.68 -23.57
C ASN A 47 17.08 -20.10 -24.95
N VAL A 48 17.22 -18.77 -25.03
CA VAL A 48 18.00 -18.11 -26.10
C VAL A 48 18.80 -16.95 -25.49
N SER A 49 20.12 -17.12 -25.47
CA SER A 49 21.13 -16.11 -25.14
C SER A 49 21.41 -15.24 -26.36
N LEU A 50 21.80 -13.96 -26.16
CA LEU A 50 22.73 -13.13 -26.98
C LEU A 50 22.61 -11.63 -26.55
N PRO A 51 23.58 -10.74 -26.82
CA PRO A 51 24.73 -10.47 -25.96
C PRO A 51 24.78 -9.03 -25.42
N SER A 52 25.66 -8.86 -24.43
CA SER A 52 26.07 -7.62 -23.78
C SER A 52 26.85 -6.67 -24.70
N THR A 53 26.50 -5.38 -24.67
CA THR A 53 27.47 -4.31 -24.92
C THR A 53 27.22 -3.19 -23.92
N GLY A 54 28.12 -3.12 -22.93
CA GLY A 54 28.13 -2.08 -21.92
C GLY A 54 28.83 -0.83 -22.40
N ILE A 55 28.36 0.32 -21.92
CA ILE A 55 29.12 1.55 -21.79
C ILE A 55 28.57 2.27 -20.53
N GLN A 56 29.32 2.23 -19.43
CA GLN A 56 29.21 3.22 -18.33
C GLN A 56 30.08 4.43 -18.67
N PRO A 57 29.73 5.62 -18.21
CA PRO A 57 30.65 6.36 -17.31
C PRO A 57 29.88 7.22 -16.26
N PRO A 58 30.53 8.08 -15.45
CA PRO A 58 30.97 7.79 -14.09
C PRO A 58 30.26 8.64 -13.01
N PHE A 59 30.29 8.16 -11.77
CA PHE A 59 29.93 8.94 -10.56
C PHE A 59 31.01 9.97 -10.22
N PRO A 60 30.60 11.12 -9.68
CA PRO A 60 31.01 11.52 -8.32
C PRO A 60 29.76 11.96 -7.52
N GLY A 61 29.57 11.57 -6.27
CA GLY A 61 30.32 12.05 -5.11
C GLY A 61 29.30 12.62 -4.12
N GLU A 62 29.45 12.27 -2.85
CA GLU A 62 28.68 12.64 -1.67
C GLU A 62 27.76 13.88 -1.79
N THR A 63 26.47 13.71 -1.52
CA THR A 63 25.57 14.84 -1.22
C THR A 63 24.80 14.61 0.06
N ASN A 64 25.05 15.53 0.98
CA ASN A 64 24.42 15.79 2.27
C ASN A 64 22.93 15.43 2.36
N PHE A 65 22.58 14.78 3.47
CA PHE A 65 21.23 14.61 3.98
C PHE A 65 20.51 15.96 4.05
N THR A 66 19.50 16.17 3.21
CA THR A 66 18.51 17.23 3.41
C THR A 66 17.36 16.69 4.24
N ASP A 67 17.40 17.02 5.52
CA ASP A 67 16.28 16.89 6.45
C ASP A 67 15.07 17.65 5.89
N PHE A 68 13.90 17.00 5.78
CA PHE A 68 12.66 17.62 5.29
C PHE A 68 12.12 18.71 6.24
N HIS A 69 12.78 18.93 7.39
CA HIS A 69 12.60 20.13 8.20
C HIS A 69 13.04 21.43 7.51
N ASN A 70 13.64 21.36 6.32
CA ASN A 70 14.00 22.50 5.49
C ASN A 70 13.15 22.62 4.20
N THR A 71 11.91 22.14 4.18
CA THR A 71 10.95 22.60 3.15
C THR A 71 10.68 24.08 3.39
N GLY A 72 11.27 24.92 2.54
CA GLY A 72 11.17 26.37 2.64
C GLY A 72 9.73 26.85 2.76
N SER A 73 9.56 28.01 3.41
CA SER A 73 8.30 28.72 3.63
C SER A 73 7.31 28.66 2.44
N GLY A 74 7.80 28.60 1.20
CA GLY A 74 6.99 28.46 0.00
C GLY A 74 6.17 27.18 -0.15
N THR A 75 6.64 26.00 0.30
CA THR A 75 5.85 24.75 0.18
C THR A 75 4.65 24.75 1.13
N ILE A 76 4.84 25.24 2.36
CA ILE A 76 3.76 25.41 3.34
C ILE A 76 2.72 26.39 2.80
N GLN A 77 3.17 27.52 2.23
CA GLN A 77 2.27 28.51 1.63
C GLN A 77 1.42 27.92 0.50
N ILE A 78 2.00 27.11 -0.38
CA ILE A 78 1.26 26.44 -1.47
C ILE A 78 0.18 25.52 -0.93
N VAL A 79 0.50 24.67 0.07
CA VAL A 79 -0.48 23.75 0.66
C VAL A 79 -1.63 24.53 1.31
N GLU A 80 -1.35 25.62 2.03
CA GLU A 80 -2.41 26.44 2.63
C GLU A 80 -3.25 27.16 1.57
N GLN A 81 -2.66 27.61 0.46
CA GLN A 81 -3.42 28.14 -0.68
C GLN A 81 -4.34 27.09 -1.30
N ILE A 82 -3.89 25.83 -1.43
CA ILE A 82 -4.71 24.73 -1.93
C ILE A 82 -5.89 24.48 -0.97
N LYS A 83 -5.63 24.40 0.33
CA LYS A 83 -6.69 24.18 1.35
C LYS A 83 -7.74 25.28 1.35
N ASN A 84 -7.33 26.52 1.09
CA ASN A 84 -8.19 27.71 1.08
C ASN A 84 -8.79 28.02 -0.31
N GLY A 85 -8.47 27.23 -1.34
CA GLY A 85 -8.99 27.43 -2.70
C GLY A 85 -8.41 28.65 -3.42
N THR A 86 -7.28 29.18 -2.98
CA THR A 86 -6.61 30.35 -3.60
C THR A 86 -5.43 29.99 -4.48
N TYR A 87 -5.03 28.71 -4.52
CA TYR A 87 -3.95 28.23 -5.37
C TYR A 87 -4.36 28.23 -6.85
N THR A 88 -3.47 28.72 -7.72
CA THR A 88 -3.70 28.79 -9.17
C THR A 88 -3.26 27.50 -9.86
N ASN A 89 -4.21 26.75 -10.40
CA ASN A 89 -3.99 25.40 -10.96
C ASN A 89 -3.50 25.39 -12.43
N GLY A 90 -2.89 26.48 -12.91
CA GLY A 90 -2.46 26.59 -14.30
C GLY A 90 -1.52 25.44 -14.68
N PRO A 91 -1.75 24.72 -15.81
CA PRO A 91 -2.60 25.08 -16.95
C PRO A 91 -4.03 24.52 -16.91
N PHE A 92 -4.45 23.84 -15.85
CA PHE A 92 -5.74 23.12 -15.80
C PHE A 92 -6.88 23.99 -15.28
N ASN A 93 -8.09 23.71 -15.77
CA ASN A 93 -9.30 24.23 -15.16
C ASN A 93 -9.61 23.43 -13.88
N SER A 94 -9.87 24.12 -12.78
CA SER A 94 -10.17 23.51 -11.48
C SER A 94 -11.34 22.52 -11.54
N SER A 95 -12.33 22.72 -12.42
CA SER A 95 -13.46 21.79 -12.56
C SER A 95 -13.10 20.45 -13.21
N GLU A 96 -11.93 20.36 -13.84
CA GLU A 96 -11.40 19.14 -14.45
C GLU A 96 -10.41 18.41 -13.52
N LEU A 97 -10.13 18.98 -12.35
CA LEU A 97 -9.19 18.39 -11.41
C LEU A 97 -9.94 17.60 -10.34
N VAL A 98 -9.34 16.48 -9.95
CA VAL A 98 -9.80 15.76 -8.77
C VAL A 98 -9.38 16.56 -7.54
N ALA A 99 -10.35 16.98 -6.70
CA ALA A 99 -10.05 17.81 -5.53
C ALA A 99 -9.09 17.10 -4.56
N PRO A 100 -8.20 17.85 -3.90
CA PRO A 100 -7.31 17.29 -2.89
C PRO A 100 -8.04 17.14 -1.56
N PHE A 101 -7.41 16.40 -0.64
CA PHE A 101 -7.79 16.41 0.77
C PHE A 101 -9.22 15.94 1.06
N ILE A 102 -9.80 15.11 0.18
CA ILE A 102 -11.02 14.39 0.47
C ILE A 102 -10.70 13.29 1.47
N ARG A 103 -11.46 13.22 2.56
CA ARG A 103 -11.24 12.22 3.61
C ARG A 103 -11.81 10.87 3.18
N TYR A 104 -11.06 10.12 2.39
CA TYR A 104 -11.51 8.85 1.82
C TYR A 104 -11.18 7.65 2.70
N ARG A 105 -9.90 7.46 3.03
CA ARG A 105 -9.44 6.29 3.81
C ARG A 105 -8.28 6.64 4.71
N GLU A 106 -8.32 6.09 5.91
CA GLU A 106 -7.27 6.17 6.89
C GLU A 106 -6.97 4.77 7.39
N THR A 107 -5.72 4.33 7.29
CA THR A 107 -5.26 3.10 7.92
C THR A 107 -3.85 3.35 8.40
N PHE A 108 -3.55 3.01 9.66
CA PHE A 108 -2.29 3.31 10.32
C PHE A 108 -1.69 2.04 10.89
N GLN A 109 -0.38 1.90 10.80
CA GLN A 109 0.39 0.94 11.57
C GLN A 109 0.95 1.65 12.81
N VAL A 110 0.82 1.03 13.97
CA VAL A 110 1.15 1.67 15.26
C VAL A 110 2.01 0.73 16.10
N ALA A 111 3.06 1.28 16.70
CA ALA A 111 3.92 0.60 17.66
C ALA A 111 3.94 1.40 18.97
N PRO A 112 3.02 1.12 19.91
CA PRO A 112 2.83 1.94 21.11
C PRO A 112 4.08 2.03 21.99
N ALA A 113 4.83 0.94 22.12
CA ALA A 113 6.07 0.90 22.91
C ALA A 113 7.15 1.90 22.45
N TYR A 114 7.07 2.35 21.19
CA TYR A 114 8.02 3.27 20.57
C TYR A 114 7.41 4.63 20.24
N ASN A 115 6.14 4.85 20.62
CA ASN A 115 5.39 6.05 20.28
C ASN A 115 5.47 6.41 18.78
N LEU A 116 5.33 5.37 17.93
CA LEU A 116 5.60 5.40 16.50
C LEU A 116 4.35 5.01 15.71
N SER A 117 4.01 5.80 14.68
CA SER A 117 2.95 5.48 13.73
C SER A 117 3.39 5.70 12.28
N SER A 118 2.82 4.89 11.38
CA SER A 118 2.90 5.08 9.94
C SER A 118 1.51 5.05 9.33
N CYS A 119 1.09 6.13 8.69
CA CYS A 119 -0.09 6.05 7.83
C CYS A 119 0.20 5.19 6.59
N GLN A 120 -0.79 4.41 6.15
CA GLN A 120 -0.73 3.54 4.99
C GLN A 120 -1.47 4.17 3.81
N ILE A 121 -0.78 4.28 2.69
CA ILE A 121 -1.34 4.69 1.40
C ILE A 121 -1.22 3.50 0.46
N GLU A 122 -2.34 3.01 -0.07
CA GLU A 122 -2.35 1.82 -0.92
C GLU A 122 -1.39 1.97 -2.10
N LYS A 123 -0.80 0.84 -2.55
CA LYS A 123 0.22 0.79 -3.61
C LYS A 123 1.52 1.58 -3.30
N VAL A 124 1.74 1.93 -2.03
CA VAL A 124 3.00 2.51 -1.53
C VAL A 124 3.60 1.62 -0.44
N MET A 125 4.08 0.43 -0.84
CA MET A 125 4.77 -0.53 0.05
C MET A 125 3.98 -0.95 1.31
N THR A 126 2.64 -0.93 1.27
CA THR A 126 1.79 -1.16 2.45
C THR A 126 1.99 -2.52 3.11
N THR A 127 2.17 -3.59 2.33
CA THR A 127 2.48 -4.93 2.88
C THR A 127 3.78 -4.91 3.66
N ILE A 128 4.85 -4.35 3.10
CA ILE A 128 6.15 -4.26 3.76
C ILE A 128 6.09 -3.38 5.01
N SER A 129 5.38 -2.25 4.96
CA SER A 129 5.21 -1.42 6.14
C SER A 129 4.46 -2.15 7.25
N GLY A 130 3.42 -2.92 6.93
CA GLY A 130 2.74 -3.78 7.91
C GLY A 130 3.67 -4.84 8.52
N SER A 131 4.52 -5.45 7.70
CA SER A 131 5.52 -6.44 8.13
C SER A 131 6.59 -5.84 9.02
N ILE A 132 7.06 -4.62 8.72
CA ILE A 132 8.01 -3.89 9.56
C ILE A 132 7.40 -3.63 10.95
N PHE A 133 6.17 -3.10 11.01
CA PHE A 133 5.53 -2.85 12.29
C PHE A 133 5.25 -4.15 13.07
N CYS A 134 4.87 -5.23 12.38
CA CYS A 134 4.75 -6.55 12.98
C CYS A 134 6.08 -7.02 13.59
N TYR A 135 7.19 -6.83 12.88
CA TYR A 135 8.52 -7.18 13.37
C TYR A 135 8.96 -6.30 14.55
N ILE A 136 8.66 -5.00 14.52
CA ILE A 136 8.96 -4.06 15.61
C ILE A 136 8.19 -4.42 16.89
N THR A 137 6.91 -4.79 16.79
CA THR A 137 6.09 -5.08 17.98
C THR A 137 6.22 -6.52 18.48
N ASN A 138 6.48 -7.48 17.58
CA ASN A 138 6.46 -8.91 17.88
C ASN A 138 7.75 -9.62 17.42
N THR A 139 8.91 -9.00 17.64
CA THR A 139 10.22 -9.48 17.15
C THR A 139 10.47 -10.95 17.49
N SER A 140 10.29 -11.35 18.75
CA SER A 140 10.54 -12.73 19.21
C SER A 140 9.67 -13.76 18.49
N GLU A 141 8.39 -13.47 18.29
CA GLU A 141 7.48 -14.38 17.58
C GLU A 141 7.78 -14.42 16.08
N PHE A 142 8.04 -13.26 15.48
CA PHE A 142 8.40 -13.15 14.06
C PHE A 142 9.64 -13.98 13.72
N VAL A 143 10.67 -13.92 14.57
CA VAL A 143 11.89 -14.73 14.46
C VAL A 143 11.61 -16.21 14.75
N ALA A 144 10.86 -16.53 15.81
CA ALA A 144 10.53 -17.92 16.15
C ALA A 144 9.77 -18.65 15.03
N GLN A 145 8.89 -17.92 14.34
CA GLN A 145 8.14 -18.43 13.18
C GLN A 145 8.94 -18.36 11.86
N LYS A 146 10.21 -17.95 11.90
CA LYS A 146 11.10 -17.85 10.72
C LYS A 146 10.50 -16.99 9.60
N ARG A 147 9.75 -15.95 9.97
CA ARG A 147 9.16 -15.00 9.03
C ARG A 147 10.22 -14.04 8.50
N ARG A 148 9.99 -13.45 7.34
CA ARG A 148 10.88 -12.45 6.74
C ARG A 148 10.06 -11.28 6.22
N ILE A 149 10.45 -10.06 6.56
CA ILE A 149 9.75 -8.84 6.14
C ILE A 149 9.60 -8.81 4.61
N SER A 150 10.65 -9.19 3.88
CA SER A 150 10.69 -9.16 2.42
C SER A 150 9.73 -10.15 1.72
N THR A 151 9.27 -11.20 2.41
CA THR A 151 8.44 -12.28 1.84
C THR A 151 7.03 -12.34 2.40
N GLU A 152 6.67 -11.46 3.33
CA GLU A 152 5.30 -11.39 3.82
C GLU A 152 4.31 -11.05 2.69
N THR A 153 3.14 -11.68 2.74
CA THR A 153 2.02 -11.38 1.85
C THR A 153 0.83 -10.91 2.65
N TYR A 154 -0.08 -10.16 2.01
CA TYR A 154 -1.27 -9.67 2.70
C TYR A 154 -2.07 -10.81 3.34
N THR A 155 -2.33 -11.91 2.64
CA THR A 155 -3.22 -12.99 3.11
C THR A 155 -2.62 -13.85 4.22
N THR A 156 -1.29 -13.96 4.31
CA THR A 156 -0.61 -14.86 5.26
C THR A 156 0.18 -14.12 6.33
N ARG A 157 -0.03 -12.80 6.48
CA ARG A 157 0.75 -11.96 7.38
C ARG A 157 0.58 -12.35 8.84
N LEU A 158 1.69 -12.39 9.59
CA LEU A 158 1.69 -12.84 10.99
C LEU A 158 0.77 -12.00 11.90
N CYS A 159 0.97 -10.69 11.92
CA CYS A 159 0.27 -9.82 12.88
C CYS A 159 -1.14 -9.41 12.42
N LEU A 160 -1.61 -9.82 11.25
CA LEU A 160 -2.93 -9.46 10.69
C LEU A 160 -3.26 -7.97 10.86
N ASN A 161 -4.16 -7.64 11.81
CA ASN A 161 -4.61 -6.28 12.12
C ASN A 161 -4.22 -5.83 13.54
N GLN A 162 -3.36 -6.56 14.25
CA GLN A 162 -2.99 -6.27 15.66
C GLN A 162 -2.45 -4.85 15.86
N ASN A 163 -1.74 -4.32 14.86
CA ASN A 163 -1.14 -2.98 14.89
C ASN A 163 -1.89 -1.96 14.01
N SER A 164 -3.07 -2.32 13.50
CA SER A 164 -3.80 -1.54 12.50
C SER A 164 -4.89 -0.68 13.12
N TYR A 165 -4.93 0.61 12.79
CA TYR A 165 -5.94 1.56 13.24
C TYR A 165 -6.57 2.28 12.04
N GLU A 166 -7.89 2.43 12.02
CA GLU A 166 -8.63 2.91 10.83
C GLU A 166 -8.93 4.43 10.83
N ASN A 167 -8.43 5.18 11.83
CA ASN A 167 -8.55 6.64 11.82
C ASN A 167 -7.50 7.32 12.70
N PHE A 168 -7.22 8.58 12.38
CA PHE A 168 -6.24 9.41 13.08
C PHE A 168 -6.57 9.61 14.56
N THR A 169 -7.86 9.76 14.91
CA THR A 169 -8.29 9.96 16.30
C THR A 169 -7.91 8.77 17.18
N ALA A 170 -8.09 7.54 16.70
CA ALA A 170 -7.72 6.34 17.44
C ALA A 170 -6.20 6.25 17.64
N VAL A 171 -5.39 6.66 16.66
CA VAL A 171 -3.93 6.75 16.83
C VAL A 171 -3.57 7.80 17.88
N GLN A 172 -4.23 8.95 17.85
CA GLN A 172 -4.03 10.06 18.79
C GLN A 172 -4.39 9.66 20.23
N GLU A 173 -5.42 8.83 20.42
CA GLU A 173 -5.82 8.29 21.74
C GLU A 173 -4.77 7.33 22.31
N VAL A 174 -4.14 6.52 21.45
CA VAL A 174 -3.16 5.51 21.88
C VAL A 174 -1.77 6.10 22.09
N LEU A 175 -1.34 7.02 21.22
CA LEU A 175 0.03 7.55 21.21
C LEU A 175 0.17 8.96 21.81
N GLY A 176 -0.93 9.72 21.88
CA GLY A 176 -0.90 11.13 22.26
C GLY A 176 -0.26 12.02 21.18
N ALA A 177 -0.02 13.29 21.53
CA ALA A 177 0.43 14.31 20.57
C ALA A 177 1.93 14.25 20.25
N SER A 178 2.74 13.78 21.19
CA SER A 178 4.21 13.80 21.10
C SER A 178 4.77 12.55 20.40
N LYS A 179 4.17 12.12 19.29
CA LYS A 179 4.49 10.87 18.59
C LYS A 179 5.40 11.08 17.38
N THR A 180 6.20 10.05 17.05
CA THR A 180 6.90 10.01 15.77
C THR A 180 5.95 9.44 14.73
N GLU A 181 5.54 10.28 13.79
CA GLU A 181 4.55 9.89 12.78
C GLU A 181 5.11 10.15 11.38
N TYR A 182 4.97 9.16 10.50
CA TYR A 182 5.43 9.27 9.12
C TYR A 182 4.45 8.65 8.13
N THR A 183 4.67 8.91 6.85
CA THR A 183 3.96 8.25 5.76
C THR A 183 4.90 8.16 4.56
N ILE A 184 4.69 7.14 3.74
CA ILE A 184 5.44 6.97 2.49
C ILE A 184 4.52 7.39 1.36
N VAL A 185 5.04 8.27 0.50
CA VAL A 185 4.39 8.69 -0.75
C VAL A 185 5.24 8.24 -1.93
N ARG A 186 4.61 8.05 -3.09
CA ARG A 186 5.24 7.58 -4.32
C ARG A 186 4.89 8.52 -5.47
N ASP A 187 5.76 8.60 -6.48
CA ASP A 187 5.45 9.32 -7.72
C ASP A 187 4.07 8.88 -8.27
N PRO A 188 3.15 9.81 -8.57
CA PRO A 188 1.78 9.45 -8.93
C PRO A 188 1.66 8.58 -10.19
N ILE A 189 2.49 8.81 -11.22
CA ILE A 189 2.46 8.00 -12.45
C ILE A 189 2.94 6.58 -12.18
N SER A 190 4.08 6.47 -11.52
CA SER A 190 4.66 5.20 -11.06
C SER A 190 3.66 4.41 -10.21
N ARG A 191 3.00 5.07 -9.24
CA ARG A 191 1.97 4.45 -8.39
C ARG A 191 0.78 3.97 -9.20
N PHE A 192 0.24 4.81 -10.09
CA PHE A 192 -0.88 4.47 -10.97
C PHE A 192 -0.57 3.23 -11.82
N LEU A 193 0.57 3.22 -12.53
CA LEU A 193 0.97 2.11 -13.39
C LEU A 193 1.17 0.81 -12.59
N SER A 194 1.79 0.91 -11.41
CA SER A 194 1.93 -0.24 -10.50
C SER A 194 0.58 -0.75 -9.99
N GLY A 195 -0.39 0.16 -9.75
CA GLY A 195 -1.78 -0.20 -9.47
C GLY A 195 -2.42 -0.92 -10.64
N PHE A 196 -2.33 -0.35 -11.84
CA PHE A 196 -2.96 -0.86 -13.06
C PHE A 196 -2.47 -2.26 -13.43
N VAL A 197 -1.15 -2.47 -13.44
CA VAL A 197 -0.57 -3.79 -13.74
C VAL A 197 -1.03 -4.82 -12.71
N ASN A 198 -0.96 -4.50 -11.42
CA ASN A 198 -1.30 -5.47 -10.39
C ASN A 198 -2.81 -5.74 -10.29
N LYS A 199 -3.64 -4.70 -10.34
CA LYS A 199 -5.09 -4.84 -10.13
C LYS A 199 -5.86 -5.14 -11.41
N CYS A 200 -5.51 -4.50 -12.52
CA CYS A 200 -6.27 -4.65 -13.76
C CYS A 200 -5.70 -5.72 -14.69
N ILE A 201 -4.38 -5.93 -14.70
CA ILE A 201 -3.75 -6.91 -15.58
C ILE A 201 -3.52 -8.26 -14.89
N GLU A 202 -2.98 -8.29 -13.68
CA GLU A 202 -2.71 -9.54 -12.97
C GLU A 202 -3.98 -10.12 -12.35
N GLU A 203 -4.66 -9.36 -11.48
CA GLU A 203 -5.91 -9.82 -10.85
C GLU A 203 -7.08 -9.91 -11.84
N GLY A 204 -7.09 -9.08 -12.89
CA GLY A 204 -8.09 -9.13 -13.96
C GLY A 204 -8.09 -10.43 -14.77
N ARG A 205 -7.00 -11.21 -14.73
CA ARG A 205 -6.96 -12.57 -15.32
C ARG A 205 -7.91 -13.55 -14.62
N TYR A 206 -8.22 -13.29 -13.35
CA TYR A 206 -9.05 -14.16 -12.51
C TYR A 206 -10.45 -13.60 -12.27
N SER A 207 -10.61 -12.27 -12.33
CA SER A 207 -11.91 -11.60 -12.14
C SER A 207 -12.16 -10.62 -13.27
N LYS A 208 -13.08 -10.98 -14.19
CA LYS A 208 -13.42 -10.14 -15.34
C LYS A 208 -14.12 -8.82 -14.96
N GLU A 209 -14.72 -8.77 -13.78
CA GLU A 209 -15.40 -7.56 -13.26
C GLU A 209 -14.42 -6.52 -12.73
N ARG A 210 -13.19 -6.94 -12.39
CA ARG A 210 -12.14 -6.08 -11.85
C ARG A 210 -11.85 -4.92 -12.80
N CYS A 211 -11.58 -3.74 -12.23
CA CYS A 211 -11.28 -2.54 -13.02
C CYS A 211 -12.39 -2.19 -14.03
N PHE A 212 -13.64 -2.24 -13.55
CA PHE A 212 -14.85 -1.85 -14.29
C PHE A 212 -15.09 -2.66 -15.56
N ALA A 213 -14.68 -3.94 -15.56
CA ALA A 213 -14.75 -4.82 -16.73
C ALA A 213 -14.10 -4.24 -18.00
N CYS A 214 -13.07 -3.41 -17.85
CA CYS A 214 -12.31 -2.87 -18.98
C CYS A 214 -11.33 -3.88 -19.62
N GLU A 215 -11.23 -5.11 -19.10
CA GLU A 215 -10.42 -6.20 -19.68
C GLU A 215 -8.94 -5.82 -19.96
N GLY A 216 -8.37 -4.95 -19.13
CA GLY A 216 -6.99 -4.48 -19.27
C GLY A 216 -6.80 -3.33 -20.27
N ASP A 217 -7.87 -2.73 -20.78
CA ASP A 217 -7.82 -1.46 -21.52
C ASP A 217 -7.63 -0.29 -20.54
N MET A 218 -6.51 0.43 -20.70
CA MET A 218 -6.16 1.53 -19.82
C MET A 218 -7.03 2.78 -20.03
N ALA A 219 -7.47 3.04 -21.27
CA ALA A 219 -8.26 4.22 -21.56
C ALA A 219 -9.67 4.10 -20.96
N CYS A 220 -10.32 2.96 -21.15
CA CYS A 220 -11.56 2.58 -20.48
C CYS A 220 -11.42 2.71 -18.96
N PHE A 221 -10.37 2.12 -18.39
CA PHE A 221 -10.17 2.12 -16.95
C PHE A 221 -10.00 3.54 -16.39
N VAL A 222 -9.18 4.37 -17.04
CA VAL A 222 -8.94 5.76 -16.61
C VAL A 222 -10.22 6.59 -16.73
N GLU A 223 -11.01 6.42 -17.78
CA GLU A 223 -12.29 7.11 -17.94
C GLU A 223 -13.26 6.80 -16.81
N GLN A 224 -13.48 5.50 -16.52
CA GLN A 224 -14.37 5.06 -15.45
C GLN A 224 -13.88 5.49 -14.07
N LEU A 225 -12.58 5.35 -13.81
CA LEU A 225 -11.98 5.74 -12.54
C LEU A 225 -12.02 7.25 -12.32
N TYR A 226 -11.74 8.06 -13.35
CA TYR A 226 -11.83 9.51 -13.27
C TYR A 226 -13.26 9.95 -12.97
N PHE A 227 -14.26 9.40 -13.68
CA PHE A 227 -15.67 9.66 -13.39
C PHE A 227 -16.02 9.33 -11.93
N LEU A 228 -15.59 8.16 -11.45
CA LEU A 228 -15.79 7.72 -10.08
C LEU A 228 -15.16 8.69 -9.05
N MET A 229 -13.94 9.16 -9.31
CA MET A 229 -13.26 10.14 -8.45
C MET A 229 -13.97 11.49 -8.46
N MET A 230 -14.50 11.95 -9.59
CA MET A 230 -15.30 13.17 -9.66
C MET A 230 -16.59 13.07 -8.85
N LEU A 231 -17.27 11.91 -8.91
CA LEU A 231 -18.46 11.66 -8.10
C LEU A 231 -18.13 11.55 -6.60
N ALA A 232 -16.99 10.98 -6.23
CA ALA A 232 -16.55 10.88 -4.83
C ALA A 232 -16.42 12.24 -4.12
N GLN A 233 -16.23 13.33 -4.87
CA GLN A 233 -16.12 14.68 -4.31
C GLN A 233 -17.45 15.29 -3.91
N THR A 234 -18.58 14.77 -4.42
CA THR A 234 -19.92 15.27 -4.07
C THR A 234 -20.38 14.80 -2.69
N GLY A 235 -19.62 13.89 -2.05
CA GLY A 235 -19.96 13.30 -0.75
C GLY A 235 -20.88 12.08 -0.85
N GLU A 236 -21.18 11.60 -2.06
CA GLU A 236 -22.04 10.44 -2.29
C GLU A 236 -21.41 9.09 -1.92
N PHE A 237 -20.11 9.06 -1.59
CA PHE A 237 -19.40 7.84 -1.23
C PHE A 237 -19.24 7.68 0.27
N THR A 238 -20.07 6.82 0.84
CA THR A 238 -19.95 6.38 2.24
C THR A 238 -19.37 4.97 2.39
N LYS A 239 -19.13 4.27 1.26
CA LYS A 239 -18.72 2.85 1.24
C LYS A 239 -17.37 2.65 0.58
N PHE A 240 -16.65 1.65 1.07
CA PHE A 240 -15.41 1.16 0.49
C PHE A 240 -15.62 0.74 -0.98
N HIS A 241 -14.69 1.13 -1.85
CA HIS A 241 -14.66 0.73 -3.25
C HIS A 241 -13.24 0.26 -3.57
N TYR A 242 -13.10 -0.97 -4.06
CA TYR A 242 -11.80 -1.64 -4.18
C TYR A 242 -10.84 -0.89 -5.10
N GLU A 243 -11.30 -0.48 -6.30
CA GLU A 243 -10.52 0.31 -7.25
C GLU A 243 -10.20 1.69 -6.66
N LEU A 244 -11.18 2.41 -6.12
CA LEU A 244 -10.93 3.71 -5.52
C LEU A 244 -9.90 3.63 -4.38
N ALA A 245 -9.91 2.57 -3.57
CA ALA A 245 -8.90 2.34 -2.53
C ALA A 245 -7.50 2.09 -3.08
N HIS A 246 -7.33 1.49 -4.26
CA HIS A 246 -5.98 1.28 -4.80
C HIS A 246 -5.47 2.45 -5.65
N PHE A 247 -6.39 3.31 -6.11
CA PHE A 247 -6.07 4.33 -7.11
C PHE A 247 -6.44 5.76 -6.70
N SER A 248 -7.10 6.02 -5.57
CA SER A 248 -7.38 7.39 -5.12
C SER A 248 -6.10 8.20 -4.92
N PRO A 249 -6.17 9.54 -5.08
CA PRO A 249 -5.05 10.42 -4.78
C PRO A 249 -4.49 10.19 -3.38
N GLN A 250 -3.17 10.27 -3.23
CA GLN A 250 -2.47 10.10 -1.96
C GLN A 250 -2.88 11.18 -0.96
N THR A 251 -3.21 12.38 -1.44
CA THR A 251 -3.80 13.47 -0.64
C THR A 251 -5.15 13.13 -0.02
N TRP A 252 -5.81 12.04 -0.42
CA TRP A 252 -7.08 11.59 0.15
C TRP A 252 -6.93 10.69 1.39
N TYR A 253 -5.69 10.38 1.76
CA TYR A 253 -5.36 9.52 2.88
C TYR A 253 -4.96 10.33 4.12
N CYS A 254 -4.81 9.62 5.25
CA CYS A 254 -4.08 10.08 6.43
C CYS A 254 -4.61 11.37 7.09
N ASN A 255 -5.83 11.79 6.74
CA ASN A 255 -6.41 13.05 7.20
C ASN A 255 -5.49 14.27 6.94
N PHE A 256 -4.83 14.31 5.78
CA PHE A 256 -3.81 15.32 5.49
C PHE A 256 -4.32 16.77 5.52
N LYS A 257 -5.61 17.01 5.28
CA LYS A 257 -6.17 18.37 5.36
C LYS A 257 -5.85 19.04 6.70
N GLN A 258 -5.99 18.29 7.79
CA GLN A 258 -5.80 18.78 9.16
C GLN A 258 -4.40 18.48 9.69
N HIS A 259 -3.78 17.38 9.26
CA HIS A 259 -2.61 16.83 9.96
C HIS A 259 -1.37 16.66 9.09
N LEU A 260 -1.33 17.15 7.84
CA LEU A 260 -0.17 16.97 6.94
C LEU A 260 1.17 17.29 7.61
N TYR A 261 1.25 18.39 8.36
CA TYR A 261 2.50 18.84 9.00
C TYR A 261 2.90 18.02 10.24
N ASN A 262 2.06 17.09 10.69
CA ASN A 262 2.41 16.16 11.77
C ASN A 262 3.24 14.98 11.26
N TYR A 263 3.27 14.74 9.95
CA TYR A 263 3.95 13.61 9.33
C TYR A 263 5.35 13.99 8.83
N LYS A 264 6.30 13.09 9.04
CA LYS A 264 7.48 12.99 8.18
C LYS A 264 7.07 12.32 6.86
N ILE A 265 7.21 13.03 5.75
CA ILE A 265 6.85 12.53 4.42
C ILE A 265 8.08 11.90 3.77
N LEU A 266 8.05 10.58 3.55
CA LEU A 266 9.11 9.85 2.86
C LEU A 266 8.74 9.63 1.39
N ARG A 267 9.60 10.03 0.46
CA ARG A 267 9.32 9.90 -0.98
C ARG A 267 10.00 8.65 -1.52
N TYR A 268 9.23 7.58 -1.68
CA TYR A 268 9.72 6.35 -2.27
C TYR A 268 10.08 6.55 -3.75
N LYS A 269 11.33 6.24 -4.08
CA LYS A 269 11.83 6.15 -5.45
C LYS A 269 12.01 4.68 -5.82
N GLU A 270 11.61 4.33 -7.05
CA GLU A 270 11.86 2.98 -7.55
C GLU A 270 13.35 2.72 -7.82
N GLY A 271 13.73 1.45 -7.76
CA GLY A 271 15.10 1.01 -8.02
C GLY A 271 15.91 0.79 -6.75
N LYS A 272 17.09 0.18 -6.90
CA LYS A 272 17.95 -0.21 -5.76
C LYS A 272 18.36 1.01 -4.93
N ASP A 273 18.74 2.08 -5.59
CA ASP A 273 19.20 3.31 -4.92
C ASP A 273 18.05 3.97 -4.15
N GLY A 274 16.84 3.99 -4.72
CA GLY A 274 15.65 4.52 -4.06
C GLY A 274 15.21 3.70 -2.84
N VAL A 275 15.35 2.37 -2.90
CA VAL A 275 15.12 1.48 -1.75
C VAL A 275 16.17 1.71 -0.66
N ALA A 276 17.44 1.87 -1.03
CA ALA A 276 18.50 2.18 -0.07
C ALA A 276 18.28 3.53 0.62
N GLU A 277 17.96 4.58 -0.15
CA GLU A 277 17.63 5.91 0.37
C GLU A 277 16.46 5.85 1.36
N LEU A 278 15.34 5.23 0.96
CA LEU A 278 14.18 5.04 1.84
C LEU A 278 14.56 4.27 3.11
N SER A 279 15.39 3.22 2.99
CA SER A 279 15.82 2.45 4.14
C SER A 279 16.63 3.27 5.13
N HIS A 280 17.48 4.19 4.66
CA HIS A 280 18.24 5.09 5.52
C HIS A 280 17.32 6.12 6.22
N GLU A 281 16.33 6.66 5.50
CA GLU A 281 15.34 7.57 6.10
C GLU A 281 14.50 6.88 7.17
N LEU A 282 14.07 5.64 6.93
CA LEU A 282 13.34 4.82 7.89
C LEU A 282 14.20 4.51 9.13
N ASP A 283 15.47 4.14 8.94
CA ASP A 283 16.40 3.90 10.07
C ASP A 283 16.52 5.15 10.96
N ALA A 284 16.66 6.34 10.35
CA ALA A 284 16.72 7.58 11.10
C ALA A 284 15.45 7.84 11.93
N ILE A 285 14.27 7.58 11.34
CA ILE A 285 12.97 7.69 12.04
C ILE A 285 12.91 6.71 13.20
N TYR A 286 13.24 5.45 12.97
CA TYR A 286 13.17 4.40 13.99
C TYR A 286 14.18 4.63 15.11
N ARG A 287 15.35 5.17 14.79
CA ARG A 287 16.36 5.59 15.77
C ARG A 287 15.83 6.72 16.65
N THR A 288 15.16 7.72 16.09
CA THR A 288 14.48 8.78 16.86
C THR A 288 13.36 8.22 17.74
N ALA A 289 12.65 7.19 17.29
CA ALA A 289 11.63 6.48 18.05
C ALA A 289 12.20 5.48 19.07
N HIS A 290 13.53 5.43 19.23
CA HIS A 290 14.22 4.52 20.16
C HIS A 290 13.99 3.02 19.88
N VAL A 291 13.74 2.66 18.61
CA VAL A 291 13.72 1.26 18.19
C VAL A 291 15.15 0.69 18.31
N PRO A 292 15.34 -0.49 18.94
CA PRO A 292 16.64 -1.13 19.11
C PRO A 292 17.43 -1.26 17.79
N GLU A 293 18.74 -1.05 17.88
CA GLU A 293 19.66 -1.12 16.71
C GLU A 293 19.55 -2.47 15.99
N GLU A 294 19.48 -3.58 16.72
CA GLU A 294 19.33 -4.93 16.16
C GLU A 294 18.06 -5.10 15.31
N ILE A 295 16.94 -4.52 15.75
CA ILE A 295 15.68 -4.52 14.99
C ILE A 295 15.83 -3.67 13.73
N ARG A 296 16.43 -2.47 13.86
CA ARG A 296 16.64 -1.56 12.73
C ARG A 296 17.58 -2.14 11.67
N GLN A 297 18.67 -2.79 12.08
CA GLN A 297 19.61 -3.44 11.18
C GLN A 297 18.95 -4.57 10.37
N GLU A 298 18.10 -5.38 11.00
CA GLU A 298 17.36 -6.42 10.26
C GLU A 298 16.35 -5.82 9.28
N ILE A 299 15.65 -4.73 9.66
CA ILE A 299 14.76 -4.02 8.74
C ILE A 299 15.54 -3.48 7.53
N HIS A 300 16.68 -2.84 7.76
CA HIS A 300 17.54 -2.32 6.69
C HIS A 300 17.96 -3.44 5.72
N LYS A 301 18.43 -4.55 6.29
CA LYS A 301 18.83 -5.73 5.52
C LYS A 301 17.67 -6.30 4.70
N GLU A 302 16.48 -6.44 5.29
CA GLU A 302 15.31 -7.01 4.61
C GLU A 302 14.77 -6.09 3.51
N LEU A 303 14.81 -4.77 3.70
CA LEU A 303 14.47 -3.80 2.64
C LEU A 303 15.43 -3.91 1.45
N CYS A 304 16.72 -4.11 1.71
CA CYS A 304 17.75 -4.25 0.68
C CYS A 304 17.86 -5.67 0.08
N PHE A 305 17.16 -6.67 0.62
CA PHE A 305 17.32 -8.08 0.26
C PHE A 305 16.80 -8.43 -1.15
N GLY A 306 15.84 -7.68 -1.70
CA GLY A 306 15.36 -7.89 -3.08
C GLY A 306 13.95 -7.39 -3.36
N LYS A 307 13.39 -7.85 -4.50
CA LYS A 307 12.02 -7.52 -4.92
C LYS A 307 10.99 -8.24 -4.04
N THR A 308 9.94 -7.54 -3.66
CA THR A 308 8.81 -8.09 -2.91
C THR A 308 7.86 -8.87 -3.83
N TYR A 309 6.99 -9.69 -3.25
CA TYR A 309 6.01 -10.51 -3.98
C TYR A 309 5.15 -9.72 -4.98
N HIS A 310 4.77 -8.48 -4.65
CA HIS A 310 3.93 -7.62 -5.50
C HIS A 310 4.73 -6.62 -6.35
N THR A 311 6.02 -6.86 -6.58
CA THR A 311 6.85 -5.93 -7.37
C THR A 311 6.52 -6.03 -8.85
N THR A 312 5.91 -4.97 -9.38
CA THR A 312 5.66 -4.78 -10.81
C THR A 312 6.84 -4.11 -11.53
N SER A 313 7.79 -3.53 -10.79
CA SER A 313 8.95 -2.84 -11.36
C SER A 313 9.81 -3.78 -12.20
N GLY A 314 10.03 -3.40 -13.46
CA GLY A 314 10.86 -4.13 -14.42
C GLY A 314 10.18 -5.29 -15.15
N THR A 315 8.87 -5.50 -14.98
CA THR A 315 8.12 -6.50 -15.77
C THR A 315 7.87 -6.04 -17.21
N ALA A 316 7.50 -6.95 -18.11
CA ALA A 316 7.12 -6.61 -19.48
C ALA A 316 5.80 -5.85 -19.51
N GLU A 317 4.85 -6.23 -18.66
CA GLU A 317 3.56 -5.59 -18.47
C GLU A 317 3.73 -4.14 -18.01
N MET A 318 4.63 -3.87 -17.08
CA MET A 318 4.93 -2.50 -16.63
C MET A 318 5.50 -1.64 -17.76
N ARG A 319 6.44 -2.17 -18.56
CA ARG A 319 6.97 -1.45 -19.73
C ARG A 319 5.90 -1.15 -20.77
N LYS A 320 5.00 -2.12 -21.03
CA LYS A 320 3.87 -1.95 -21.94
C LYS A 320 2.89 -0.89 -21.45
N ALA A 321 2.47 -0.98 -20.18
CA ALA A 321 1.55 -0.02 -19.55
C ALA A 321 2.14 1.39 -19.56
N HIS A 322 3.42 1.53 -19.22
CA HIS A 322 4.14 2.80 -19.30
C HIS A 322 4.13 3.37 -20.74
N GLY A 323 4.44 2.54 -21.74
CA GLY A 323 4.41 2.96 -23.14
C GLY A 323 3.02 3.42 -23.60
N ILE A 324 1.95 2.72 -23.21
CA ILE A 324 0.56 3.10 -23.51
C ILE A 324 0.24 4.48 -22.93
N LEU A 325 0.58 4.70 -21.66
CA LEU A 325 0.28 5.96 -20.98
C LEU A 325 1.10 7.13 -21.57
N MET A 326 2.42 6.98 -21.67
CA MET A 326 3.31 8.08 -22.05
C MET A 326 3.20 8.48 -23.53
N ASN A 327 2.75 7.57 -24.40
CA ASN A 327 2.56 7.85 -25.82
C ASN A 327 1.14 8.35 -26.16
N ASN A 328 0.21 8.38 -25.19
CA ASN A 328 -1.14 8.87 -25.38
C ASN A 328 -1.35 10.17 -24.59
N LYS A 329 -1.20 11.32 -25.26
CA LYS A 329 -1.30 12.65 -24.64
C LYS A 329 -2.63 12.86 -23.90
N THR A 330 -3.74 12.43 -24.47
CA THR A 330 -5.07 12.58 -23.85
C THR A 330 -5.16 11.76 -22.58
N LEU A 331 -4.75 10.48 -22.64
CA LEU A 331 -4.77 9.57 -21.51
C LEU A 331 -3.86 10.08 -20.37
N LEU A 332 -2.63 10.47 -20.70
CA LEU A 332 -1.70 11.05 -19.74
C LEU A 332 -2.26 12.33 -19.10
N THR A 333 -2.89 13.20 -19.89
CA THR A 333 -3.51 14.43 -19.38
C THR A 333 -4.62 14.13 -18.37
N THR A 334 -5.46 13.12 -18.63
CA THR A 334 -6.50 12.69 -17.68
C THR A 334 -5.88 12.12 -16.40
N VAL A 335 -4.84 11.30 -16.49
CA VAL A 335 -4.12 10.79 -15.31
C VAL A 335 -3.47 11.92 -14.52
N ILE A 336 -2.90 12.94 -15.17
CA ILE A 336 -2.37 14.12 -14.48
C ILE A 336 -3.49 14.86 -13.74
N ARG A 337 -4.66 15.06 -14.37
CA ARG A 337 -5.82 15.70 -13.72
C ARG A 337 -6.30 14.95 -12.48
N MET A 338 -6.25 13.62 -12.50
CA MET A 338 -6.59 12.77 -11.36
C MET A 338 -5.66 12.98 -10.16
N TYR A 339 -4.37 13.22 -10.42
CA TYR A 339 -3.34 13.24 -9.38
C TYR A 339 -2.63 14.59 -9.22
N TYR A 340 -3.14 15.65 -9.85
CA TYR A 340 -2.46 16.95 -9.95
C TYR A 340 -1.95 17.44 -8.59
N TYR A 341 -2.81 17.40 -7.57
CA TYR A 341 -2.43 17.85 -6.24
C TYR A 341 -1.46 16.93 -5.52
N ASP A 342 -1.37 15.64 -5.85
CA ASP A 342 -0.31 14.79 -5.29
C ASP A 342 1.06 15.27 -5.79
N PHE A 343 1.18 15.71 -7.05
CA PHE A 343 2.42 16.29 -7.56
C PHE A 343 2.80 17.56 -6.81
N ILE A 344 1.84 18.46 -6.59
CA ILE A 344 2.09 19.74 -5.95
C ILE A 344 2.36 19.57 -4.45
N VAL A 345 1.51 18.86 -3.72
CA VAL A 345 1.58 18.71 -2.26
C VAL A 345 2.83 17.95 -1.83
N PHE A 346 3.20 16.90 -2.57
CA PHE A 346 4.37 16.07 -2.23
C PHE A 346 5.62 16.40 -3.04
N ASN A 347 5.58 17.51 -3.80
CA ASN A 347 6.71 18.02 -4.58
C ASN A 347 7.31 16.96 -5.53
N PHE A 348 6.43 16.30 -6.30
CA PHE A 348 6.82 15.46 -7.44
C PHE A 348 6.78 16.28 -8.72
N THR A 349 7.65 15.93 -9.68
CA THR A 349 7.70 16.59 -10.97
C THR A 349 6.50 16.18 -11.83
N LEU A 350 5.79 17.16 -12.39
CA LEU A 350 4.74 16.89 -13.37
C LEU A 350 5.34 16.22 -14.62
N PRO A 351 4.74 15.14 -15.14
CA PRO A 351 5.23 14.49 -16.35
C PRO A 351 5.00 15.40 -17.56
N VAL A 352 6.00 15.48 -18.43
CA VAL A 352 5.90 16.19 -19.71
C VAL A 352 5.51 15.16 -20.78
N PRO A 353 4.47 15.41 -21.60
CA PRO A 353 4.15 14.55 -22.73
C PRO A 353 5.36 14.43 -23.65
N VAL A 354 5.71 13.22 -24.10
CA VAL A 354 6.73 13.06 -25.13
C VAL A 354 6.18 13.72 -26.39
N SER A 355 6.89 14.73 -26.90
CA SER A 355 6.53 15.36 -28.18
C SER A 355 6.71 14.34 -29.29
N SER A 356 5.61 14.02 -29.98
CA SER A 356 5.58 13.22 -31.20
C SER A 356 6.31 13.90 -32.34
#